data_AF-A0A842NX56-F1
#
_entry.id   AF-A0A842NX56-F1
#
_cell.length_a   1.000
_cell.length_b   1.000
_cell.length_c   1.000
_cell.angle_alpha   90.00
_cell.angle_beta   90.00
_cell.angle_gamma   90.00
#
_symmetry.space_group_name_H-M   'P 1'
#
loop_
_entity.id
_entity.type
_entity.pdbx_description
1 polymer ?
#
loop_
_entity_poly.entity_id
_entity_poly.type
_entity_poly.pdbx_seq_one_letter_code
_entity_poly.pdbx_strand_id
1 'polypeptide(L)'
;MNGLIRVTPDKEKANSILKMVNKTLEMVKEIDIGRFPSNVTKEYYEVIRELISIVLLLDGYKVAGEGAHKKLIEYLESNYKQFGAYRISLIDELRIIRNRIAYDGFFVKKDYLERKLGDIKIIINELNQIIKDRL
;
A
#
# COMPACT_ATOMS: atom_id res chain seq x y z
N MET A 1 -4.63 -6.52 -19.50
CA MET A 1 -4.71 -5.45 -18.47
C MET A 1 -4.16 -4.16 -19.08
N ASN A 2 -5.01 -3.17 -19.36
CA ASN A 2 -4.56 -1.88 -19.91
C ASN A 2 -3.88 -1.04 -18.83
N GLY A 3 -2.64 -0.59 -19.07
CA GLY A 3 -1.91 0.36 -18.20
C GLY A 3 -0.80 -0.22 -17.33
N LEU A 4 -0.47 -1.51 -17.48
CA LEU A 4 0.83 -2.02 -17.05
C LEU A 4 1.86 -1.77 -18.15
N ILE A 5 3.03 -1.26 -17.77
CA ILE A 5 4.14 -0.96 -18.65
C ILE A 5 5.31 -1.85 -18.24
N ARG A 6 5.86 -2.61 -19.19
CA ARG A 6 7.07 -3.41 -18.93
C ARG A 6 8.27 -2.51 -18.70
N VAL A 7 9.09 -2.89 -17.73
CA VAL A 7 10.35 -2.22 -17.40
C VAL A 7 11.37 -3.27 -16.99
N THR A 8 12.65 -2.94 -17.07
CA THR A 8 13.69 -3.76 -16.44
C THR A 8 13.55 -3.66 -14.92
N PRO A 9 13.52 -4.79 -14.19
CA PRO A 9 13.58 -4.76 -12.73
C PRO A 9 14.77 -3.96 -12.22
N ASP A 10 14.53 -3.11 -11.23
CA ASP A 10 15.55 -2.21 -10.68
C ASP A 10 15.61 -2.36 -9.16
N LYS A 11 16.57 -3.18 -8.71
CA LYS A 11 16.77 -3.51 -7.29
C LYS A 11 17.29 -2.32 -6.49
N GLU A 12 18.11 -1.45 -7.08
CA GLU A 12 18.64 -0.27 -6.39
C GLU A 12 17.53 0.74 -6.12
N LYS A 13 16.67 0.96 -7.11
CA LYS A 13 15.47 1.78 -6.95
C LYS A 13 14.49 1.16 -5.97
N ALA A 14 14.24 -0.15 -6.04
CA ALA A 14 13.40 -0.87 -5.08
C ALA A 14 13.91 -0.66 -3.63
N ASN A 15 15.22 -0.82 -3.40
CA ASN A 15 15.85 -0.58 -2.11
C ASN A 15 15.70 0.88 -1.64
N SER A 16 15.83 1.84 -2.56
CA SER A 16 15.71 3.26 -2.23
C SER A 16 14.27 3.63 -1.82
N ILE A 17 13.26 3.11 -2.53
CA ILE A 17 11.86 3.30 -2.16
C ILE A 17 11.56 2.59 -0.84
N LEU A 18 12.08 1.38 -0.63
CA LEU A 18 11.87 0.63 0.63
C LEU A 18 12.44 1.38 1.84
N LYS A 19 13.61 2.03 1.70
CA LYS A 19 14.18 2.89 2.75
C LYS A 19 13.22 4.03 3.12
N MET A 20 12.60 4.67 2.13
CA MET A 20 11.60 5.73 2.37
C MET A 20 10.35 5.19 3.06
N VAL A 21 9.82 4.05 2.59
CA VAL A 21 8.68 3.37 3.23
C VAL A 21 8.95 3.07 4.70
N ASN A 22 10.16 2.60 5.03
CA ASN A 22 10.53 2.32 6.41
C ASN A 22 10.56 3.60 7.26
N LYS A 23 11.03 4.73 6.72
CA LYS A 23 10.99 6.03 7.41
C LYS A 23 9.56 6.53 7.61
N THR A 24 8.68 6.35 6.64
CA THR A 24 7.25 6.64 6.78
C THR A 24 6.63 5.78 7.89
N LEU A 25 6.95 4.48 7.94
CA LEU A 25 6.47 3.59 9.00
C LEU A 25 6.98 3.97 10.40
N GLU A 26 8.22 4.44 10.51
CA GLU A 26 8.75 5.01 11.75
C GLU A 26 7.94 6.24 12.16
N MET A 27 7.76 7.21 11.25
CA MET A 27 6.98 8.42 11.50
C MET A 27 5.54 8.11 11.93
N VAL A 28 4.85 7.20 11.24
CA VAL A 28 3.44 6.85 11.51
C VAL A 28 3.24 6.30 12.93
N LYS A 29 4.23 5.61 13.49
CA LYS A 29 4.17 5.09 14.87
C LYS A 29 4.17 6.20 15.92
N GLU A 30 4.75 7.34 15.61
CA GLU A 30 4.82 8.51 16.50
C GLU A 30 3.54 9.37 16.45
N ILE A 31 2.65 9.13 15.48
CA ILE A 31 1.41 9.87 15.34
C ILE A 31 0.36 9.31 16.32
N ASP A 32 -0.22 10.19 17.14
CA ASP A 32 -1.33 9.84 18.01
C ASP A 32 -2.58 9.45 17.20
N ILE A 33 -2.85 8.15 17.14
CA ILE A 33 -4.00 7.55 16.45
C ILE A 33 -5.34 8.07 17.00
N GLY A 34 -5.40 8.44 18.28
CA GLY A 34 -6.60 8.99 18.90
C GLY A 34 -6.93 10.39 18.40
N ARG A 35 -5.91 11.18 18.05
CA ARG A 35 -6.06 12.56 17.56
C ARG A 35 -6.09 12.64 16.03
N PHE A 36 -5.35 11.79 15.33
CA PHE A 36 -5.15 11.88 13.87
C PHE A 36 -5.45 10.57 13.12
N PRO A 37 -6.62 9.92 13.34
CA PRO A 37 -6.94 8.64 12.70
C PRO A 37 -6.99 8.72 11.17
N SER A 38 -7.45 9.84 10.59
CA SER A 38 -7.44 10.06 9.13
C SER A 38 -6.03 10.07 8.58
N ASN A 39 -5.12 10.83 9.20
CA ASN A 39 -3.73 10.93 8.75
C ASN A 39 -3.06 9.56 8.82
N VAL A 40 -3.20 8.86 9.94
CA VAL A 40 -2.60 7.52 10.09
C VAL A 40 -3.16 6.54 9.05
N THR A 41 -4.47 6.56 8.80
CA THR A 41 -5.10 5.69 7.79
C THR A 41 -4.57 6.00 6.38
N LYS A 42 -4.44 7.29 6.04
CA LYS A 42 -3.87 7.73 4.77
C LYS A 42 -2.42 7.24 4.62
N GLU A 43 -1.58 7.43 5.62
CA GLU A 43 -0.18 7.03 5.55
C GLU A 43 -0.02 5.51 5.44
N TYR A 44 -0.84 4.71 6.13
CA TYR A 44 -0.82 3.25 5.96
C TYR A 44 -1.18 2.82 4.55
N TYR A 45 -2.15 3.47 3.92
CA TYR A 45 -2.47 3.18 2.53
C TYR A 45 -1.31 3.56 1.59
N GLU A 46 -0.67 4.72 1.80
CA GLU A 46 0.48 5.13 0.99
C GLU A 46 1.65 4.13 1.12
N VAL A 47 1.94 3.65 2.34
CA VAL A 47 2.91 2.58 2.58
C VAL A 47 2.56 1.32 1.79
N ILE A 48 1.32 0.83 1.89
CA ILE A 48 0.87 -0.38 1.17
C ILE A 48 1.02 -0.17 -0.34
N ARG A 49 0.60 0.98 -0.86
CA ARG A 49 0.70 1.32 -2.28
C ARG A 49 2.15 1.30 -2.76
N GLU A 50 3.07 1.89 -2.01
CA GLU A 50 4.48 1.94 -2.37
C GLU A 50 5.12 0.56 -2.33
N LEU A 51 4.79 -0.26 -1.33
CA LEU A 51 5.22 -1.65 -1.28
C LEU A 51 4.71 -2.46 -2.48
N ILE A 52 3.44 -2.33 -2.86
CA ILE A 52 2.91 -2.98 -4.08
C ILE A 52 3.65 -2.46 -5.32
N SER A 53 3.97 -1.17 -5.36
CA SER A 53 4.74 -0.59 -6.48
C SER A 53 6.17 -1.14 -6.57
N ILE A 54 6.82 -1.41 -5.42
CA ILE A 54 8.11 -2.10 -5.37
C ILE A 54 7.96 -3.53 -5.89
N VAL A 55 6.93 -4.27 -5.46
CA VAL A 55 6.65 -5.62 -5.94
C VAL A 55 6.52 -5.64 -7.47
N LEU A 56 5.70 -4.75 -8.05
CA LEU A 56 5.57 -4.64 -9.51
C LEU A 56 6.90 -4.30 -10.18
N LEU A 57 7.68 -3.36 -9.61
CA LEU A 57 8.98 -2.98 -10.16
C LEU A 57 9.91 -4.19 -10.24
N LEU A 58 9.95 -5.00 -9.17
CA LEU A 58 10.74 -6.23 -9.12
C LEU A 58 10.21 -7.31 -10.08
N ASP A 59 8.90 -7.32 -10.36
CA ASP A 59 8.29 -8.17 -11.39
C ASP A 59 8.53 -7.67 -12.83
N GLY A 60 9.19 -6.52 -13.01
CA GLY A 60 9.46 -5.93 -14.32
C GLY A 60 8.28 -5.14 -14.89
N TYR A 61 7.45 -4.57 -14.02
CA TYR A 61 6.31 -3.75 -14.39
C TYR A 61 6.27 -2.42 -13.64
N LYS A 62 5.61 -1.43 -14.24
CA LYS A 62 5.13 -0.23 -13.57
C LYS A 62 3.72 0.09 -14.02
N VAL A 63 3.02 0.91 -13.24
CA VAL A 63 1.71 1.43 -13.59
C VAL A 63 1.81 2.94 -13.76
N ALA A 64 1.09 3.48 -14.73
CA ALA A 64 0.98 4.92 -14.93
C ALA A 64 -0.43 5.31 -15.40
N GLY A 65 -0.75 6.60 -15.26
CA GLY A 65 -2.00 7.19 -15.72
C GLY A 65 -3.16 7.04 -14.74
N GLU A 66 -4.35 7.36 -15.24
CA GLU A 66 -5.58 7.32 -14.46
C GLU A 66 -5.88 5.89 -13.95
N GLY A 67 -6.32 5.79 -12.71
CA GLY A 67 -6.62 4.51 -12.07
C GLY A 67 -5.40 3.68 -11.70
N ALA A 68 -4.19 4.22 -11.72
CA ALA A 68 -2.96 3.48 -11.42
C ALA A 68 -3.02 2.73 -10.07
N HIS A 69 -3.62 3.34 -9.05
CA HIS A 69 -3.79 2.72 -7.73
C HIS A 69 -4.66 1.46 -7.77
N LYS A 70 -5.75 1.49 -8.54
CA LYS A 70 -6.63 0.32 -8.68
C LYS A 70 -5.92 -0.81 -9.42
N LYS A 71 -5.16 -0.47 -10.46
CA LYS A 71 -4.36 -1.44 -11.23
C LYS A 71 -3.25 -2.11 -10.40
N LEU A 72 -2.68 -1.42 -9.41
CA LEU A 72 -1.76 -2.04 -8.45
C LEU A 72 -2.45 -3.16 -7.67
N ILE A 73 -3.69 -2.92 -7.22
CA ILE A 73 -4.48 -3.90 -6.45
C ILE A 73 -4.90 -5.07 -7.35
N GLU A 74 -5.38 -4.79 -8.57
CA GLU A 74 -5.75 -5.83 -9.56
C GLU A 74 -4.56 -6.72 -9.93
N TYR A 75 -3.36 -6.14 -10.02
CA TYR A 75 -2.13 -6.91 -10.22
C TYR A 75 -1.84 -7.81 -9.03
N LEU A 76 -1.95 -7.28 -7.81
CA LEU A 76 -1.72 -8.05 -6.58
C LEU A 76 -2.69 -9.24 -6.50
N GLU A 77 -3.98 -9.01 -6.74
CA GLU A 77 -5.03 -10.05 -6.75
C GLU A 77 -4.78 -11.14 -7.80
N SER A 78 -4.31 -10.74 -8.98
CA SER A 78 -4.07 -11.66 -10.09
C SER A 78 -2.85 -12.55 -9.85
N ASN A 79 -1.78 -12.00 -9.27
CA ASN A 79 -0.46 -12.64 -9.21
C ASN A 79 -0.07 -13.18 -7.83
N TYR A 80 -0.71 -12.71 -6.74
CA TYR A 80 -0.34 -13.06 -5.35
C TYR A 80 -1.55 -13.59 -4.58
N LYS A 81 -1.86 -14.88 -4.79
CA LYS A 81 -3.05 -15.53 -4.21
C LYS A 81 -3.04 -15.56 -2.67
N GLN A 82 -1.88 -15.44 -2.04
CA GLN A 82 -1.73 -15.38 -0.58
C GLN A 82 -2.50 -14.23 0.10
N PHE A 83 -2.79 -13.14 -0.61
CA PHE A 83 -3.58 -12.05 -0.02
C PHE A 83 -5.06 -12.43 0.17
N GLY A 84 -5.62 -13.27 -0.71
CA GLY A 84 -7.03 -13.66 -0.67
C GLY A 84 -8.01 -12.48 -0.83
N ALA A 85 -9.31 -12.79 -0.94
CA ALA A 85 -10.33 -11.77 -1.22
C ALA A 85 -10.46 -10.71 -0.11
N TYR A 86 -10.35 -11.12 1.16
CA TYR A 86 -10.49 -10.20 2.30
C TYR A 86 -9.43 -9.10 2.29
N ARG A 87 -8.14 -9.44 2.11
CA ARG A 87 -7.07 -8.44 2.14
C ARG A 87 -7.09 -7.55 0.91
N ILE A 88 -7.39 -8.12 -0.26
CA ILE A 88 -7.61 -7.32 -1.48
C ILE A 88 -8.72 -6.29 -1.27
N SER A 89 -9.85 -6.71 -0.69
CA SER A 89 -10.96 -5.80 -0.35
C SER A 89 -10.53 -4.72 0.66
N LEU A 90 -9.73 -5.07 1.67
CA LEU A 90 -9.24 -4.09 2.64
C LEU A 90 -8.30 -3.06 1.99
N ILE A 91 -7.41 -3.48 1.09
CA ILE A 91 -6.53 -2.55 0.36
C ILE A 91 -7.35 -1.60 -0.50
N ASP A 92 -8.41 -2.08 -1.17
CA ASP A 92 -9.29 -1.24 -1.98
C ASP A 92 -10.15 -0.29 -1.11
N GLU A 93 -10.63 -0.75 0.04
CA GLU A 93 -11.31 0.08 1.03
C GLU A 93 -10.40 1.24 1.50
N LEU A 94 -9.14 0.95 1.82
CA LEU A 94 -8.15 1.95 2.21
C LEU A 94 -7.87 2.95 1.08
N ARG A 95 -7.82 2.50 -0.18
CA ARG A 95 -7.72 3.40 -1.36
C ARG A 95 -8.89 4.38 -1.41
N ILE A 96 -10.11 3.88 -1.23
CA ILE A 96 -11.32 4.68 -1.27
C ILE A 96 -11.32 5.69 -0.12
N ILE A 97 -11.01 5.24 1.11
CA ILE A 97 -10.93 6.11 2.29
C ILE A 97 -9.88 7.20 2.09
N ARG A 98 -8.68 6.86 1.61
CA ARG A 98 -7.62 7.84 1.33
C ARG A 98 -8.08 8.88 0.31
N ASN A 99 -8.80 8.48 -0.74
CA ASN A 99 -9.35 9.44 -1.71
C ASN A 99 -10.37 10.36 -1.04
N ARG A 100 -11.28 9.82 -0.23
CA ARG A 100 -12.26 10.64 0.52
C ARG A 100 -11.58 11.59 1.50
N ILE A 101 -10.50 11.19 2.16
CA ILE A 101 -9.70 12.09 3.01
C ILE A 101 -9.14 13.24 2.18
N ALA A 102 -8.57 12.94 1.00
CA ALA A 102 -7.89 13.91 0.16
C ALA A 102 -8.83 14.88 -0.58
N TYR A 103 -9.97 14.39 -1.08
CA TYR A 103 -10.88 15.16 -1.93
C TYR A 103 -12.12 15.66 -1.20
N ASP A 104 -12.58 14.95 -0.18
CA ASP A 104 -13.85 15.26 0.51
C ASP A 104 -13.62 15.74 1.95
N GLY A 105 -12.39 15.80 2.44
CA GLY A 105 -12.07 16.13 3.84
C GLY A 105 -12.62 15.10 4.84
N PHE A 106 -12.74 13.83 4.43
CA PHE A 106 -13.35 12.79 5.26
C PHE A 106 -12.58 12.51 6.55
N PHE A 107 -13.31 12.38 7.67
CA PHE A 107 -12.77 12.02 8.96
C PHE A 107 -12.98 10.54 9.28
N VAL A 108 -11.88 9.81 9.42
CA VAL A 108 -11.88 8.41 9.84
C VAL A 108 -12.13 8.34 11.35
N LYS A 109 -13.03 7.45 11.78
CA LYS A 109 -13.24 7.19 13.20
C LYS A 109 -12.07 6.38 13.76
N LYS A 110 -11.61 6.70 14.97
CA LYS A 110 -10.56 5.95 15.67
C LYS A 110 -10.82 4.44 15.70
N ASP A 111 -12.04 4.03 16.07
CA ASP A 111 -12.43 2.62 16.16
C ASP A 111 -12.32 1.86 14.83
N TYR A 112 -12.49 2.55 13.70
CA TYR A 112 -12.27 1.93 12.40
C TYR A 112 -10.80 1.51 12.26
N LEU A 113 -9.89 2.45 12.50
CA LEU A 113 -8.45 2.21 12.37
C LEU A 113 -7.99 1.17 13.38
N GLU A 114 -8.45 1.22 14.63
CA GLU A 114 -8.09 0.23 15.66
C GLU A 114 -8.49 -1.19 15.26
N ARG A 115 -9.69 -1.39 14.71
CA ARG A 115 -10.14 -2.71 14.25
C ARG A 115 -9.37 -3.24 13.05
N LYS A 116 -8.92 -2.35 12.15
CA LYS A 116 -8.23 -2.72 10.91
C LYS A 116 -6.72 -2.75 11.03
N LEU A 117 -6.14 -2.16 12.09
CA LEU A 117 -4.69 -2.00 12.24
C LEU A 117 -3.94 -3.34 12.22
N GLY A 118 -4.51 -4.39 12.80
CA GLY A 118 -3.92 -5.74 12.78
C GLY A 118 -3.78 -6.25 11.34
N ASP A 119 -4.86 -6.20 10.57
CA ASP A 119 -4.88 -6.66 9.18
C ASP A 119 -3.97 -5.82 8.28
N ILE A 120 -3.94 -4.49 8.48
CA ILE A 120 -3.04 -3.57 7.78
C ILE A 120 -1.57 -3.99 7.99
N LYS A 121 -1.20 -4.26 9.25
CA LYS A 121 0.16 -4.70 9.59
C LYS A 121 0.51 -6.05 8.96
N ILE A 122 -0.45 -6.98 8.90
CA ILE A 122 -0.27 -8.28 8.23
C ILE A 122 0.02 -8.08 6.74
N ILE A 123 -0.77 -7.25 6.05
CA ILE A 123 -0.57 -6.94 4.62
C ILE A 123 0.82 -6.35 4.38
N ILE A 124 1.23 -5.37 5.21
CA ILE A 124 2.55 -4.74 5.12
C ILE A 124 3.66 -5.78 5.34
N ASN A 125 3.50 -6.69 6.30
CA ASN A 125 4.49 -7.74 6.55
C ASN A 125 4.60 -8.72 5.38
N GLU A 126 3.47 -9.17 4.82
CA GLU A 126 3.47 -10.07 3.65
C GLU A 126 4.13 -9.42 2.42
N LEU A 127 3.83 -8.15 2.14
CA LEU A 127 4.49 -7.40 1.07
C LEU A 127 6.00 -7.27 1.32
N ASN A 128 6.42 -6.99 2.55
CA ASN A 128 7.84 -6.91 2.89
C ASN A 128 8.56 -8.25 2.70
N GLN A 129 7.92 -9.39 3.01
CA GLN A 129 8.54 -10.69 2.78
C GLN A 129 8.73 -10.96 1.29
N ILE A 130 7.71 -10.68 0.45
CA ILE A 130 7.84 -10.80 -1.01
C ILE A 130 9.03 -9.98 -1.53
N ILE A 131 9.19 -8.75 -1.03
CA ILE A 131 10.27 -7.86 -1.44
C ILE A 131 11.63 -8.40 -0.98
N LYS A 132 11.74 -8.85 0.28
CA LYS A 132 12.99 -9.40 0.83
C LYS A 132 13.45 -10.66 0.10
N ASP A 133 12.54 -11.52 -0.33
CA ASP A 133 12.88 -12.75 -1.06
C ASP A 133 13.46 -12.49 -2.46
N ARG A 134 13.41 -11.23 -2.93
CA ARG A 134 13.77 -10.83 -4.31
C ARG A 134 14.91 -9.83 -4.39
N LEU A 135 15.16 -9.09 -3.31
CA LEU A 135 16.29 -8.16 -3.21
C LEU A 135 17.57 -8.96 -3.04
#